data_AF-A0AAJ0M930-F1
#
_entry.id   AF-A0AAJ0M930-F1
#
_cell.length_a   1.000
_cell.length_b   1.000
_cell.length_c   1.000
_cell.angle_alpha   90.00
_cell.angle_beta   90.00
_cell.angle_gamma   90.00
#
_symmetry.space_group_name_H-M   'P 1'
#
loop_
_entity.id
_entity.type
_entity.pdbx_description
1 polymer ?
#
loop_
_entity_poly.entity_id
_entity_poly.type
_entity_poly.pdbx_seq_one_letter_code
_entity_poly.pdbx_strand_id
1 'polypeptide(L)'
;MANRVSSSTEITDIQTAFGARVILELSLAEMRGSTKTIDLTPCATAGRVRLIDCVSLVNDSVLHIWEFASSPLEEWTFIESDPRFKYSAISYVWKGNRAPATTSDDEGHLVVTGAEDGDPISVSVLRDACLASLCEDEPGRWRMVSRAEYLWLDRLCIAQTSREDKALQIAQMYRVYRCCTQCLVLAGGIGRLVPLDEETSWAARAWTLQESLAPHMAVVLFAWTAGAGRMLSTSVFKLREVGSGSGCAYARLADVVRACIDGPMVFNACPIDMPLGKMRDPAIIAAGTPINIRIFGKGQANLLALRSARLQFQASSQVQIERRCYSTIWRCALMRTSSRPVDMVLSIMGLMGVSLDPRGFSADDRIGATVALARAILEKGGSADWLGMPAKIPPCPQLSIFPQFPETDVAGSAR
;
A
#
# COMPACT_ATOMS: atom_id res chain seq x y z
N MET A 1 -16.26 -21.06 -18.26
CA MET A 1 -14.87 -21.54 -18.29
C MET A 1 -13.98 -20.34 -18.04
N ALA A 2 -13.51 -20.13 -16.81
CA ALA A 2 -12.53 -19.08 -16.54
C ALA A 2 -11.18 -19.51 -17.12
N ASN A 3 -10.53 -18.63 -17.88
CA ASN A 3 -9.19 -18.88 -18.43
C ASN A 3 -8.22 -19.10 -17.26
N ARG A 4 -7.58 -20.27 -17.20
CA ARG A 4 -6.56 -20.59 -16.20
C ARG A 4 -5.36 -19.65 -16.39
N VAL A 5 -4.88 -19.00 -15.33
CA VAL A 5 -3.72 -18.12 -15.42
C VAL A 5 -2.46 -18.99 -15.48
N SER A 6 -1.78 -19.07 -16.62
CA SER A 6 -0.57 -19.90 -16.76
C SER A 6 0.59 -19.30 -15.96
N SER A 7 1.30 -20.07 -15.13
CA SER A 7 2.58 -19.65 -14.52
C SER A 7 3.63 -19.41 -15.59
N SER A 8 4.50 -18.42 -15.41
CA SER A 8 5.65 -18.21 -16.32
C SER A 8 6.76 -19.24 -16.08
N THR A 9 7.36 -19.75 -17.16
CA THR A 9 8.45 -20.75 -17.11
C THR A 9 9.70 -20.26 -16.37
N GLU A 10 9.89 -18.93 -16.28
CA GLU A 10 11.00 -18.27 -15.58
C GLU A 10 10.97 -18.45 -14.05
N ILE A 11 9.84 -18.87 -13.48
CA ILE A 11 9.65 -18.87 -12.01
C ILE A 11 10.36 -20.02 -11.31
N THR A 12 10.41 -21.20 -11.91
CA THR A 12 11.11 -22.35 -11.30
C THR A 12 12.61 -22.08 -11.18
N ASP A 13 13.18 -21.38 -12.16
CA ASP A 13 14.58 -20.95 -12.14
C ASP A 13 14.81 -19.87 -11.06
N ILE A 14 13.89 -18.91 -10.95
CA ILE A 14 13.92 -17.86 -9.92
C ILE A 14 13.81 -18.46 -8.50
N GLN A 15 12.86 -19.36 -8.27
CA GLN A 15 12.67 -20.02 -6.97
C GLN A 15 13.94 -20.75 -6.54
N THR A 16 14.58 -21.47 -7.47
CA THR A 16 15.85 -22.17 -7.22
C THR A 16 16.97 -21.17 -6.92
N ALA A 17 17.08 -20.09 -7.69
CA ALA A 17 18.12 -19.08 -7.53
C ALA A 17 18.09 -18.38 -6.16
N PHE A 18 16.90 -18.17 -5.57
CA PHE A 18 16.74 -17.52 -4.26
C PHE A 18 16.60 -18.52 -3.09
N GLY A 19 16.73 -19.82 -3.34
CA GLY A 19 16.56 -20.86 -2.32
C GLY A 19 15.17 -20.82 -1.69
N ALA A 20 14.14 -20.67 -2.53
CA ALA A 20 12.75 -20.56 -2.10
C ALA A 20 12.21 -21.90 -1.58
N ARG A 21 11.43 -21.87 -0.51
CA ARG A 21 10.69 -23.03 0.00
C ARG A 21 9.29 -22.64 0.44
N VAL A 22 8.31 -23.51 0.27
CA VAL A 22 6.97 -23.33 0.85
C VAL A 22 7.06 -23.57 2.36
N ILE A 23 6.55 -22.64 3.16
CA ILE A 23 6.49 -22.76 4.63
C ILE A 23 5.06 -22.86 5.16
N LEU A 24 4.07 -22.52 4.34
CA LEU A 24 2.65 -22.71 4.61
C LEU A 24 1.96 -23.11 3.32
N GLU A 25 1.14 -24.15 3.41
CA GLU A 25 0.20 -24.57 2.38
C GLU A 25 -1.18 -24.74 3.03
N LEU A 26 -2.18 -24.09 2.45
CA LEU A 26 -3.54 -24.12 2.97
C LEU A 26 -4.56 -24.10 1.83
N SER A 27 -5.35 -25.17 1.70
CA SER A 27 -6.55 -25.19 0.85
C SER A 27 -7.60 -24.21 1.38
N LEU A 28 -8.08 -23.33 0.50
CA LEU A 28 -9.14 -22.36 0.78
C LEU A 28 -10.51 -22.84 0.28
N ALA A 29 -10.59 -23.96 -0.45
CA ALA A 29 -11.85 -24.47 -1.00
C ALA A 29 -12.88 -24.83 0.09
N GLU A 30 -12.39 -25.28 1.25
CA GLU A 30 -13.20 -25.73 2.39
C GLU A 30 -13.49 -24.59 3.39
N MET A 31 -13.04 -23.37 3.11
CA MET A 31 -13.13 -22.24 4.03
C MET A 31 -14.51 -21.56 4.06
N ARG A 32 -15.44 -21.91 3.17
CA ARG A 32 -16.69 -21.16 2.98
C ARG A 32 -17.45 -20.94 4.29
N GLY A 33 -17.72 -19.67 4.62
CA GLY A 33 -18.40 -19.24 5.84
C GLY A 33 -17.67 -19.55 7.15
N SER A 34 -16.40 -19.98 7.10
CA SER A 34 -15.58 -20.32 8.26
C SER A 34 -14.42 -19.35 8.45
N THR A 35 -13.81 -19.40 9.64
CA THR A 35 -12.61 -18.62 9.96
C THR A 35 -11.49 -19.56 10.35
N LYS A 36 -10.29 -19.35 9.81
CA LYS A 36 -9.11 -20.18 10.11
C LYS A 36 -7.97 -19.34 10.62
N THR A 37 -7.36 -19.81 11.70
CA THR A 37 -6.20 -19.16 12.31
C THR A 37 -4.91 -19.70 11.71
N ILE A 38 -3.99 -18.80 11.37
CA ILE A 38 -2.66 -19.09 10.82
C ILE A 38 -1.60 -18.60 11.79
N ASP A 39 -0.58 -19.43 12.04
CA ASP A 39 0.65 -19.03 12.71
C ASP A 39 1.86 -19.48 11.90
N LEU A 40 2.70 -18.52 11.50
CA LEU A 40 3.92 -18.76 10.74
C LEU A 40 5.15 -18.98 11.63
N THR A 41 5.06 -18.62 12.90
CA THR A 41 6.18 -18.64 13.83
C THR A 41 6.89 -20.00 13.90
N PRO A 42 6.19 -21.15 13.89
CA PRO A 42 6.84 -22.45 13.96
C PRO A 42 7.72 -22.81 12.75
N CYS A 43 7.48 -22.20 11.58
CA CYS A 43 8.14 -22.57 10.32
C CYS A 43 8.97 -21.45 9.68
N ALA A 44 8.75 -20.19 10.10
CA ALA A 44 9.40 -19.00 9.57
C ALA A 44 10.80 -18.75 10.18
N THR A 45 11.76 -18.38 9.34
CA THR A 45 13.11 -17.98 9.74
C THR A 45 13.22 -16.46 9.84
N ALA A 46 13.58 -15.92 11.00
CA ALA A 46 13.58 -14.47 11.25
C ALA A 46 14.33 -13.65 10.18
N GLY A 47 13.74 -12.53 9.75
CA GLY A 47 14.32 -11.58 8.80
C GLY A 47 14.30 -12.00 7.33
N ARG A 48 13.81 -13.20 7.00
CA ARG A 48 13.65 -13.64 5.60
C ARG A 48 12.42 -13.04 4.95
N VAL A 49 12.52 -12.81 3.64
CA VAL A 49 11.38 -12.35 2.84
C VAL A 49 10.46 -13.52 2.60
N ARG A 50 9.16 -13.27 2.75
CA ARG A 50 8.09 -14.24 2.53
C ARG A 50 7.04 -13.61 1.63
N LEU A 51 6.49 -14.40 0.72
CA LEU A 51 5.53 -13.93 -0.27
C LEU A 51 4.45 -14.98 -0.53
N ILE A 52 3.24 -14.50 -0.76
CA ILE A 52 2.08 -15.29 -1.17
C ILE A 52 2.21 -15.60 -2.66
N ASP A 53 1.88 -16.82 -3.06
CA ASP A 53 1.78 -17.24 -4.47
C ASP A 53 0.40 -16.86 -5.03
N CYS A 54 0.36 -15.86 -5.91
CA CYS A 54 -0.88 -15.38 -6.52
C CYS A 54 -1.49 -16.43 -7.45
N VAL A 55 -0.66 -17.19 -8.17
CA VAL A 55 -1.13 -18.14 -9.18
C VAL A 55 -1.83 -19.32 -8.52
N SER A 56 -1.19 -19.91 -7.50
CA SER A 56 -1.77 -21.00 -6.70
C SER A 56 -3.09 -20.58 -6.04
N LEU A 57 -3.15 -19.35 -5.52
CA LEU A 57 -4.35 -18.84 -4.84
C LEU A 57 -5.50 -18.61 -5.81
N VAL A 58 -5.24 -18.03 -6.98
CA VAL A 58 -6.27 -17.71 -7.98
C VAL A 58 -6.77 -18.94 -8.72
N ASN A 59 -5.86 -19.81 -9.18
CA ASN A 59 -6.24 -20.95 -10.02
C ASN A 59 -6.74 -22.14 -9.22
N ASP A 60 -6.04 -22.44 -8.12
CA ASP A 60 -6.22 -23.71 -7.40
C ASP A 60 -6.84 -23.50 -6.02
N SER A 61 -7.12 -22.24 -5.64
CA SER A 61 -7.65 -21.88 -4.31
C SER A 61 -6.78 -22.39 -3.17
N VAL A 62 -5.46 -22.33 -3.34
CA VAL A 62 -4.47 -22.72 -2.32
C VAL A 62 -3.62 -21.53 -1.93
N LEU A 63 -3.59 -21.20 -0.64
CA LEU A 63 -2.66 -20.25 -0.07
C LEU A 63 -1.29 -20.92 0.15
N HIS A 64 -0.35 -20.65 -0.75
CA HIS A 64 1.06 -20.93 -0.53
C HIS A 64 1.78 -19.69 -0.03
N ILE A 65 2.61 -19.85 1.00
CA ILE A 65 3.55 -18.82 1.46
C ILE A 65 4.96 -19.36 1.26
N TRP A 66 5.68 -18.70 0.37
CA TRP A 66 7.07 -18.99 0.05
C TRP A 66 7.99 -18.16 0.94
N GLU A 67 9.02 -18.78 1.49
CA GLU A 67 10.14 -18.14 2.16
C GLU A 67 11.39 -18.22 1.29
N PHE A 68 12.10 -17.11 1.15
CA PHE A 68 13.30 -17.02 0.32
C PHE A 68 14.56 -16.97 1.20
N ALA A 69 15.49 -17.90 1.00
CA ALA A 69 16.74 -17.96 1.75
C ALA A 69 17.65 -16.76 1.45
N SER A 70 17.70 -16.34 0.17
CA SER A 70 18.33 -15.10 -0.28
C SER A 70 17.26 -14.06 -0.58
N SER A 71 17.51 -12.80 -0.21
CA SER A 71 16.51 -11.73 -0.37
C SER A 71 16.24 -11.44 -1.86
N PRO A 72 14.98 -11.53 -2.32
CA PRO A 72 14.60 -11.15 -3.69
C PRO A 72 14.35 -9.64 -3.84
N LEU A 73 14.67 -8.83 -2.82
CA LEU A 73 14.42 -7.38 -2.82
C LEU A 73 15.46 -6.66 -3.67
N GLU A 74 15.13 -6.47 -4.95
CA GLU A 74 15.95 -5.75 -5.93
C GLU A 74 15.35 -4.38 -6.23
N GLU A 75 16.15 -3.32 -6.06
CA GLU A 75 15.71 -1.98 -6.44
C GLU A 75 15.71 -1.82 -7.95
N TRP A 76 14.77 -1.01 -8.44
CA TRP A 76 14.68 -0.64 -9.85
C TRP A 76 15.96 0.08 -10.30
N THR A 77 16.57 -0.39 -11.38
CA THR A 77 17.71 0.28 -12.00
C THR A 77 17.25 1.18 -13.15
N PHE A 78 18.04 2.20 -13.51
CA PHE A 78 17.71 3.09 -14.63
C PHE A 78 17.70 2.37 -16.00
N ILE A 79 18.36 1.22 -16.09
CA ILE A 79 18.57 0.46 -17.33
C ILE A 79 17.43 -0.55 -17.55
N GLU A 80 16.88 -1.12 -16.48
CA GLU A 80 15.80 -2.11 -16.55
C GLU A 80 14.45 -1.46 -16.24
N SER A 81 13.49 -1.61 -17.14
CA SER A 81 12.13 -1.08 -16.97
C SER A 81 11.26 -1.92 -16.01
N ASP A 82 11.81 -2.96 -15.39
CA ASP A 82 11.16 -3.83 -14.42
C ASP A 82 12.19 -4.56 -13.54
N PRO A 83 11.88 -4.83 -12.26
CA PRO A 83 12.73 -5.69 -11.44
C PRO A 83 12.66 -7.13 -11.97
N ARG A 84 13.78 -7.84 -11.92
CA ARG A 84 13.86 -9.26 -12.34
C ARG A 84 12.92 -10.14 -11.53
N PHE A 85 12.87 -9.91 -10.22
CA PHE A 85 11.91 -10.55 -9.34
C PHE A 85 10.70 -9.64 -9.14
N LYS A 86 9.52 -10.09 -9.61
CA LYS A 86 8.29 -9.29 -9.53
C LYS A 86 7.38 -9.75 -8.40
N TYR A 87 6.99 -8.81 -7.55
CA TYR A 87 5.97 -9.00 -6.53
C TYR A 87 5.18 -7.71 -6.30
N SER A 88 3.92 -7.85 -5.92
CA SER A 88 3.10 -6.75 -5.42
C SER A 88 3.22 -6.64 -3.90
N ALA A 89 3.02 -5.46 -3.32
CA ALA A 89 2.87 -5.29 -1.88
C ALA A 89 1.48 -4.70 -1.55
N ILE A 90 0.84 -5.14 -0.46
CA ILE A 90 -0.44 -4.59 -0.01
C ILE A 90 -0.23 -3.49 1.03
N SER A 91 -0.86 -2.35 0.79
CA SER A 91 -1.03 -1.25 1.74
C SER A 91 -2.49 -1.19 2.19
N TYR A 92 -2.74 -1.18 3.51
CA TYR A 92 -4.09 -1.24 4.06
C TYR A 92 -4.16 -0.68 5.48
N VAL A 93 -5.39 -0.55 6.02
CA VAL A 93 -5.63 -0.24 7.42
C VAL A 93 -5.94 -1.50 8.22
N TRP A 94 -5.35 -1.64 9.41
CA TRP A 94 -5.53 -2.82 10.26
C TRP A 94 -6.98 -3.01 10.73
N LYS A 95 -7.70 -1.90 10.96
CA LYS A 95 -9.14 -1.89 11.22
C LYS A 95 -9.79 -1.08 10.12
N GLY A 96 -10.42 -1.80 9.21
CA GLY A 96 -11.05 -1.29 8.02
C GLY A 96 -12.48 -0.82 8.22
N ASN A 97 -13.10 -0.49 7.10
CA ASN A 97 -14.51 -0.17 7.05
C ASN A 97 -15.31 -1.45 7.29
N ARG A 98 -16.22 -1.40 8.26
CA ARG A 98 -17.07 -2.55 8.58
C ARG A 98 -17.90 -2.97 7.37
N ALA A 99 -18.06 -4.28 7.19
CA ALA A 99 -19.01 -4.81 6.22
C ALA A 99 -20.44 -4.38 6.59
N PRO A 100 -21.27 -3.98 5.62
CA PRO A 100 -22.71 -3.88 5.83
C PRO A 100 -23.26 -5.21 6.37
N ALA A 101 -24.28 -5.16 7.23
CA ALA A 101 -24.89 -6.37 7.79
C ALA A 101 -25.47 -7.36 6.74
N THR A 102 -25.62 -6.90 5.50
CA THR A 102 -26.21 -7.64 4.38
C THR A 102 -25.19 -8.29 3.45
N THR A 103 -23.89 -8.02 3.60
CA THR A 103 -22.84 -8.64 2.79
C THR A 103 -22.26 -9.83 3.54
N SER A 104 -22.66 -11.04 3.19
CA SER A 104 -21.95 -12.25 3.61
C SER A 104 -20.75 -12.46 2.68
N ASP A 105 -19.54 -12.43 3.24
CA ASP A 105 -18.37 -12.95 2.53
C ASP A 105 -18.39 -14.48 2.69
N ASP A 106 -19.00 -15.15 1.70
CA ASP A 106 -19.25 -16.58 1.73
C ASP A 106 -17.97 -17.41 1.61
N GLU A 107 -16.82 -16.80 1.31
CA GLU A 107 -15.56 -17.52 1.11
C GLU A 107 -14.75 -17.76 2.39
N GLY A 108 -15.13 -17.10 3.49
CA GLY A 108 -14.47 -17.25 4.78
C GLY A 108 -13.32 -16.28 5.01
N HIS A 109 -12.73 -16.38 6.20
CA HIS A 109 -11.75 -15.41 6.70
C HIS A 109 -10.52 -16.10 7.29
N LEU A 110 -9.39 -15.40 7.23
CA LEU A 110 -8.15 -15.80 7.89
C LEU A 110 -7.85 -14.87 9.07
N VAL A 111 -7.49 -15.45 10.20
CA VAL A 111 -6.98 -14.73 11.37
C VAL A 111 -5.52 -15.14 11.56
N VAL A 112 -4.66 -14.22 12.00
CA VAL A 112 -3.24 -14.51 12.21
C VAL A 112 -2.90 -14.37 13.68
N THR A 113 -2.28 -15.41 14.24
CA THR A 113 -1.85 -15.43 15.64
C THR A 113 -0.84 -14.32 15.94
N GLY A 114 -1.03 -13.58 17.03
CA GLY A 114 -0.20 -12.43 17.41
C GLY A 114 -0.55 -11.12 16.70
N ALA A 115 -1.69 -11.11 16.00
CA ALA A 115 -2.22 -9.97 15.27
C ALA A 115 -3.78 -9.90 15.36
N GLU A 116 -4.38 -10.54 16.35
CA GLU A 116 -5.84 -10.67 16.51
C GLU A 116 -6.54 -9.32 16.77
N ASP A 117 -5.78 -8.26 17.05
CA ASP A 117 -6.25 -6.89 17.22
C ASP A 117 -6.63 -6.20 15.90
N GLY A 118 -6.23 -6.74 14.75
CA GLY A 118 -6.65 -6.31 13.41
C GLY A 118 -7.85 -7.11 12.89
N ASP A 119 -8.51 -6.59 11.85
CA ASP A 119 -9.63 -7.28 11.21
C ASP A 119 -9.18 -8.60 10.54
N PRO A 120 -10.06 -9.61 10.49
CA PRO A 120 -9.82 -10.82 9.72
C PRO A 120 -9.59 -10.52 8.23
N ILE A 121 -8.74 -11.31 7.58
CA ILE A 121 -8.44 -11.22 6.15
C ILE A 121 -9.56 -11.94 5.40
N SER A 122 -10.31 -11.23 4.57
CA SER A 122 -11.29 -11.84 3.66
C SER A 122 -10.58 -12.64 2.57
N VAL A 123 -11.01 -13.89 2.35
CA VAL A 123 -10.45 -14.74 1.29
C VAL A 123 -10.77 -14.17 -0.10
N SER A 124 -11.95 -13.59 -0.28
CA SER A 124 -12.34 -12.97 -1.54
C SER A 124 -11.50 -11.71 -1.84
N VAL A 125 -11.26 -10.85 -0.84
CA VAL A 125 -10.36 -9.68 -0.98
C VAL A 125 -8.93 -10.09 -1.28
N LEU A 126 -8.42 -11.14 -0.61
CA LEU A 126 -7.08 -11.65 -0.89
C LEU A 126 -6.97 -12.21 -2.32
N ARG A 127 -8.01 -12.89 -2.82
CA ARG A 127 -8.06 -13.34 -4.23
C ARG A 127 -8.12 -12.17 -5.20
N ASP A 128 -8.92 -11.15 -4.94
CA ASP A 128 -8.97 -9.94 -5.76
C ASP A 128 -7.61 -9.23 -5.84
N ALA A 129 -6.89 -9.16 -4.73
CA ALA A 129 -5.54 -8.60 -4.72
C ALA A 129 -4.54 -9.46 -5.53
N CYS A 130 -4.63 -10.79 -5.42
CA CYS A 130 -3.81 -11.70 -6.24
C CYS A 130 -4.14 -11.59 -7.72
N LEU A 131 -5.43 -11.51 -8.09
CA LEU A 131 -5.88 -11.26 -9.46
C LEU A 131 -5.33 -9.95 -10.00
N ALA A 132 -5.42 -8.87 -9.22
CA ALA A 132 -4.89 -7.56 -9.60
C ALA A 132 -3.37 -7.57 -9.77
N SER A 133 -2.66 -8.37 -8.96
CA SER A 133 -1.21 -8.59 -9.10
C SER A 133 -0.87 -9.31 -10.40
N LEU A 134 -1.73 -10.24 -10.85
CA LEU A 134 -1.54 -11.02 -12.08
C LEU A 134 -2.00 -10.27 -13.34
N CYS A 135 -2.69 -9.14 -13.22
CA CYS A 135 -3.03 -8.29 -14.35
C CYS A 135 -1.79 -7.79 -15.08
N GLU A 136 -1.88 -7.73 -16.40
CA GLU A 136 -0.83 -7.20 -17.25
C GLU A 136 -1.39 -6.15 -18.20
N ASP A 137 -0.72 -5.00 -18.26
CA ASP A 137 -1.03 -3.98 -19.24
C ASP A 137 -0.15 -4.17 -20.48
N GLU A 138 -0.74 -4.02 -21.68
CA GLU A 138 0.00 -4.15 -22.93
C GLU A 138 1.23 -3.22 -22.98
N PRO A 139 2.41 -3.75 -23.35
CA PRO A 139 3.61 -2.94 -23.59
C PRO A 139 3.35 -1.83 -24.61
N GLY A 140 3.93 -0.64 -24.39
CA GLY A 140 3.79 0.51 -25.28
C GLY A 140 2.51 1.32 -25.10
N ARG A 141 1.58 0.90 -24.23
CA ARG A 141 0.45 1.70 -23.76
C ARG A 141 0.69 2.27 -22.37
N TRP A 142 -0.31 2.96 -21.86
CA TRP A 142 -0.37 3.45 -20.49
C TRP A 142 -0.39 2.29 -19.49
N ARG A 143 0.75 2.07 -18.82
CA ARG A 143 0.94 1.03 -17.81
C ARG A 143 0.57 1.53 -16.41
N MET A 144 -0.46 0.92 -15.82
CA MET A 144 -0.93 1.06 -14.45
C MET A 144 -0.44 -0.08 -13.57
N VAL A 145 -0.37 -1.30 -14.11
CA VAL A 145 0.10 -2.52 -13.42
C VAL A 145 0.99 -3.35 -14.34
N SER A 146 1.81 -4.21 -13.74
CA SER A 146 2.56 -5.26 -14.45
C SER A 146 2.38 -6.56 -13.70
N ARG A 147 2.36 -7.66 -14.44
CA ARG A 147 2.19 -8.98 -13.87
C ARG A 147 3.27 -9.27 -12.83
N ALA A 148 2.83 -9.60 -11.63
CA ALA A 148 3.64 -10.02 -10.50
C ALA A 148 2.98 -11.25 -9.87
N GLU A 149 3.70 -12.38 -9.87
CA GLU A 149 3.14 -13.67 -9.44
C GLU A 149 3.22 -13.88 -7.91
N TYR A 150 3.92 -12.97 -7.23
CA TYR A 150 4.04 -12.96 -5.77
C TYR A 150 3.40 -11.72 -5.15
N LEU A 151 2.95 -11.85 -3.91
CA LEU A 151 2.30 -10.78 -3.15
C LEU A 151 2.82 -10.73 -1.71
N TRP A 152 3.18 -9.55 -1.24
CA TRP A 152 3.56 -9.29 0.15
C TRP A 152 2.40 -8.66 0.92
N LEU A 153 2.05 -9.26 2.06
CA LEU A 153 1.08 -8.74 3.01
C LEU A 153 1.65 -8.95 4.42
N ASP A 154 1.88 -7.88 5.18
CA ASP A 154 2.53 -7.92 6.50
C ASP A 154 1.94 -9.01 7.43
N ARG A 155 0.61 -9.19 7.45
CA ARG A 155 -0.10 -10.20 8.25
C ARG A 155 0.34 -11.61 7.93
N LEU A 156 0.56 -11.92 6.65
CA LEU A 156 0.87 -13.26 6.16
C LEU A 156 2.36 -13.41 5.80
N CYS A 157 3.17 -12.36 5.84
CA CYS A 157 4.57 -12.41 5.44
C CYS A 157 5.54 -12.14 6.61
N ILE A 158 5.03 -11.71 7.76
CA ILE A 158 5.78 -11.52 9.00
C ILE A 158 5.29 -12.53 10.04
N ALA A 159 6.22 -13.17 10.76
CA ALA A 159 5.87 -14.03 11.89
C ALA A 159 5.36 -13.15 13.05
N GLN A 160 4.04 -12.99 13.15
CA GLN A 160 3.40 -12.01 14.03
C GLN A 160 3.56 -12.29 15.54
N THR A 161 4.06 -13.45 15.96
CA THR A 161 4.39 -13.67 17.38
C THR A 161 5.89 -13.51 17.68
N SER A 162 6.74 -13.43 16.64
CA SER A 162 8.19 -13.27 16.80
C SER A 162 8.58 -11.79 16.88
N ARG A 163 9.01 -11.35 18.07
CA ARG A 163 9.50 -9.99 18.29
C ARG A 163 10.77 -9.68 17.48
N GLU A 164 11.62 -10.69 17.29
CA GLU A 164 12.83 -10.59 16.47
C GLU A 164 12.48 -10.41 14.98
N ASP A 165 11.61 -11.27 14.42
CA ASP A 165 11.20 -11.15 13.03
C ASP A 165 10.53 -9.80 12.78
N LYS A 166 9.61 -9.35 13.66
CA LYS A 166 8.99 -8.02 13.55
C LYS A 166 10.01 -6.90 13.46
N ALA A 167 11.02 -6.89 14.33
CA ALA A 167 12.03 -5.82 14.31
C ALA A 167 12.86 -5.83 13.02
N LEU A 168 13.28 -7.01 12.56
CA LEU A 168 14.02 -7.16 11.30
C LEU A 168 13.17 -6.76 10.09
N GLN A 169 11.89 -7.15 10.07
CA GLN A 169 10.96 -6.81 8.99
C GLN A 169 10.64 -5.31 8.98
N ILE A 170 10.41 -4.68 10.13
CA ILE A 170 10.21 -3.23 10.24
C ILE A 170 11.41 -2.45 9.66
N ALA A 171 12.64 -2.89 9.97
CA ALA A 171 13.84 -2.30 9.39
C ALA A 171 13.91 -2.43 7.85
N GLN A 172 13.29 -3.47 7.29
CA GLN A 172 13.26 -3.74 5.85
C GLN A 172 12.02 -3.18 5.13
N MET A 173 10.97 -2.74 5.84
CA MET A 173 9.68 -2.37 5.22
C MET A 173 9.84 -1.35 4.09
N TYR A 174 10.72 -0.35 4.24
CA TYR A 174 10.99 0.60 3.16
C TYR A 174 11.45 -0.10 1.88
N ARG A 175 12.39 -1.06 1.99
CA ARG A 175 12.90 -1.83 0.86
C ARG A 175 11.82 -2.72 0.26
N VAL A 176 10.98 -3.35 1.09
CA VAL A 176 9.83 -4.15 0.63
C VAL A 176 8.89 -3.31 -0.25
N TYR A 177 8.58 -2.07 0.12
CA TYR A 177 7.75 -1.21 -0.73
C TYR A 177 8.52 -0.60 -1.89
N ARG A 178 9.81 -0.29 -1.71
CA ARG A 178 10.64 0.29 -2.78
C ARG A 178 10.91 -0.68 -3.93
N CYS A 179 11.10 -1.96 -3.63
CA CYS A 179 11.45 -3.00 -4.60
C CYS A 179 10.22 -3.67 -5.24
N CYS A 180 9.00 -3.40 -4.74
CA CYS A 180 7.81 -4.01 -5.32
C CYS A 180 7.55 -3.51 -6.74
N THR A 181 6.95 -4.35 -7.57
CA THR A 181 6.51 -4.01 -8.92
C THR A 181 5.37 -3.00 -8.85
N GLN A 182 4.43 -3.21 -7.93
CA GLN A 182 3.38 -2.27 -7.58
C GLN A 182 2.93 -2.42 -6.13
N CYS A 183 2.49 -1.32 -5.55
CA CYS A 183 1.75 -1.32 -4.29
C CYS A 183 0.25 -1.28 -4.56
N LEU A 184 -0.48 -2.25 -4.02
CA LEU A 184 -1.93 -2.35 -4.06
C LEU A 184 -2.49 -1.72 -2.77
N VAL A 185 -3.17 -0.58 -2.92
CA VAL A 185 -3.79 0.16 -1.82
C VAL A 185 -5.22 -0.30 -1.63
N LEU A 186 -5.47 -0.99 -0.52
CA LEU A 186 -6.77 -1.45 -0.06
C LEU A 186 -7.23 -0.49 1.06
N ALA A 187 -7.73 0.68 0.64
CA ALA A 187 -7.97 1.81 1.55
C ALA A 187 -8.97 1.48 2.68
N GLY A 188 -9.97 0.64 2.36
CA GLY A 188 -10.98 0.18 3.31
C GLY A 188 -10.54 -0.96 4.22
N GLY A 189 -9.30 -1.44 4.12
CA GLY A 189 -8.81 -2.61 4.84
C GLY A 189 -8.89 -3.91 4.04
N ILE A 190 -8.64 -5.04 4.71
CA ILE A 190 -8.55 -6.38 4.10
C ILE A 190 -9.78 -7.26 4.36
N GLY A 191 -10.80 -6.74 5.04
CA GLY A 191 -12.08 -7.44 5.24
C GLY A 191 -13.07 -7.23 4.09
N ARG A 192 -12.99 -6.10 3.36
CA ARG A 192 -13.73 -5.86 2.12
C ARG A 192 -13.10 -4.72 1.32
N LEU A 193 -13.36 -4.69 0.02
CA LEU A 193 -13.13 -3.50 -0.79
C LEU A 193 -14.26 -2.49 -0.58
N VAL A 194 -13.90 -1.20 -0.50
CA VAL A 194 -14.85 -0.07 -0.40
C VAL A 194 -15.02 0.58 -1.78
N PRO A 195 -16.18 1.17 -2.10
CA PRO A 195 -16.34 1.99 -3.29
C PRO A 195 -15.62 3.33 -3.15
N LEU A 196 -15.45 4.06 -4.27
CA LEU A 196 -14.71 5.32 -4.31
C LEU A 196 -15.34 6.46 -3.48
N ASP A 197 -16.64 6.38 -3.23
CA ASP A 197 -17.43 7.36 -2.48
C ASP A 197 -17.66 6.96 -1.01
N GLU A 198 -16.94 5.96 -0.51
CA GLU A 198 -16.94 5.61 0.91
C GLU A 198 -15.63 6.06 1.56
N GLU A 199 -15.70 6.80 2.66
CA GLU A 199 -14.54 7.39 3.33
C GLU A 199 -13.79 6.39 4.23
N THR A 200 -12.46 6.46 4.23
CA THR A 200 -11.57 5.56 4.99
C THR A 200 -10.52 6.34 5.78
N SER A 201 -9.86 5.67 6.74
CA SER A 201 -8.78 6.24 7.56
C SER A 201 -7.38 6.05 6.95
N TRP A 202 -7.26 5.47 5.74
CA TRP A 202 -5.99 5.06 5.16
C TRP A 202 -4.96 6.20 5.06
N ALA A 203 -5.37 7.38 4.58
CA ALA A 203 -4.46 8.51 4.40
C ALA A 203 -3.95 9.11 5.72
N ALA A 204 -4.62 8.80 6.83
CA ALA A 204 -4.27 9.30 8.16
C ALA A 204 -3.36 8.35 8.95
N ARG A 205 -3.11 7.12 8.49
CA ARG A 205 -2.16 6.21 9.15
C ARG A 205 -0.70 6.57 8.84
N ALA A 206 0.20 6.37 9.81
CA ALA A 206 1.62 6.68 9.68
C ALA A 206 2.29 5.87 8.56
N TRP A 207 2.18 4.53 8.63
CA TRP A 207 2.80 3.60 7.69
C TRP A 207 2.43 3.85 6.24
N THR A 208 1.18 4.21 5.95
CA THR A 208 0.69 4.41 4.57
C THR A 208 1.43 5.51 3.81
N LEU A 209 2.22 6.36 4.49
CA LEU A 209 3.04 7.39 3.83
C LEU A 209 4.15 6.71 3.03
N GLN A 210 4.89 5.82 3.68
CA GLN A 210 5.92 5.02 3.03
C GLN A 210 5.35 4.17 1.91
N GLU A 211 4.20 3.55 2.17
CA GLU A 211 3.51 2.66 1.23
C GLU A 211 2.99 3.42 0.00
N SER A 212 2.82 4.74 0.11
CA SER A 212 2.41 5.62 -0.98
C SER A 212 3.56 6.26 -1.76
N LEU A 213 4.74 6.37 -1.14
CA LEU A 213 5.88 7.13 -1.67
C LEU A 213 7.03 6.23 -2.14
N ALA A 214 7.35 5.17 -1.40
CA ALA A 214 8.46 4.29 -1.71
C ALA A 214 8.26 3.51 -3.03
N PRO A 215 7.07 2.94 -3.32
CA PRO A 215 6.82 2.22 -4.56
C PRO A 215 6.93 3.11 -5.80
N HIS A 216 7.50 2.55 -6.87
CA HIS A 216 7.49 3.21 -8.19
C HIS A 216 6.07 3.36 -8.71
N MET A 217 5.25 2.32 -8.53
CA MET A 217 3.84 2.28 -8.93
C MET A 217 2.96 1.98 -7.72
N ALA A 218 1.91 2.77 -7.54
CA ALA A 218 0.89 2.55 -6.52
C ALA A 218 -0.50 2.70 -7.15
N VAL A 219 -1.34 1.70 -6.95
CA VAL A 219 -2.71 1.64 -7.46
C VAL A 219 -3.68 1.38 -6.31
N VAL A 220 -4.89 1.90 -6.42
CA VAL A 220 -5.96 1.75 -5.43
C VAL A 220 -6.91 0.70 -5.96
N LEU A 221 -7.14 -0.35 -5.18
CA LEU A 221 -8.19 -1.33 -5.43
C LEU A 221 -9.46 -0.90 -4.70
N PHE A 222 -10.59 -0.94 -5.40
CA PHE A 222 -11.88 -0.52 -4.87
C PHE A 222 -13.02 -1.34 -5.46
N ALA A 223 -14.14 -1.41 -4.74
CA ALA A 223 -15.35 -2.07 -5.19
C ALA A 223 -15.95 -1.29 -6.38
N TRP A 224 -16.18 -1.98 -7.50
CA TRP A 224 -16.60 -1.37 -8.75
C TRP A 224 -17.21 -2.38 -9.71
N THR A 225 -18.37 -2.07 -10.28
CA THR A 225 -19.12 -2.97 -11.18
C THR A 225 -19.49 -2.32 -12.51
N ALA A 226 -19.10 -1.07 -12.76
CA ALA A 226 -19.55 -0.32 -13.93
C ALA A 226 -18.60 -0.45 -15.14
N GLY A 227 -17.71 -1.45 -15.17
CA GLY A 227 -16.78 -1.64 -16.27
C GLY A 227 -15.53 -0.77 -16.18
N ALA A 228 -14.60 -1.02 -17.09
CA ALA A 228 -13.45 -0.15 -17.33
C ALA A 228 -13.89 1.18 -17.96
N GLY A 229 -13.19 2.28 -17.65
CA GLY A 229 -13.56 3.58 -18.20
C GLY A 229 -12.77 4.74 -17.61
N ARG A 230 -13.40 5.91 -17.57
CA ARG A 230 -12.79 7.16 -17.11
C ARG A 230 -13.69 7.92 -16.15
N MET A 231 -13.07 8.56 -15.15
CA MET A 231 -13.70 9.56 -14.31
C MET A 231 -13.38 10.95 -14.84
N LEU A 232 -14.39 11.80 -14.95
CA LEU A 232 -14.32 13.12 -15.59
C LEU A 232 -14.76 14.23 -14.63
N SER A 233 -13.95 15.26 -14.50
CA SER A 233 -14.24 16.54 -13.83
C SER A 233 -13.28 17.61 -14.39
N THR A 234 -12.78 18.53 -13.56
CA THR A 234 -11.65 19.41 -13.90
C THR A 234 -10.39 18.62 -14.26
N SER A 235 -10.27 17.40 -13.71
CA SER A 235 -9.25 16.42 -14.08
C SER A 235 -9.88 15.13 -14.60
N VAL A 236 -9.06 14.27 -15.20
CA VAL A 236 -9.49 12.97 -15.74
C VAL A 236 -8.58 11.88 -15.21
N PHE A 237 -9.18 10.75 -14.82
CA PHE A 237 -8.40 9.54 -14.60
C PHE A 237 -9.07 8.29 -15.14
N LYS A 238 -8.26 7.26 -15.35
CA LYS A 238 -8.67 5.96 -15.90
C LYS A 238 -8.79 4.95 -14.77
N LEU A 239 -9.79 4.08 -14.87
CA LEU A 239 -9.92 2.90 -14.03
C LEU A 239 -10.10 1.67 -14.91
N ARG A 240 -9.64 0.52 -14.42
CA ARG A 240 -9.79 -0.76 -15.10
C ARG A 240 -10.27 -1.82 -14.12
N GLU A 241 -11.17 -2.69 -14.57
CA GLU A 241 -11.55 -3.87 -13.80
C GLU A 241 -10.36 -4.85 -13.70
N VAL A 242 -10.21 -5.49 -12.54
CA VAL A 242 -9.20 -6.52 -12.30
C VAL A 242 -9.46 -7.76 -13.17
N GLY A 243 -10.73 -8.05 -13.42
CA GLY A 243 -11.20 -9.02 -14.37
C GLY A 243 -12.68 -8.78 -14.67
N SER A 244 -13.17 -9.22 -15.82
CA SER A 244 -14.57 -9.03 -16.16
C SER A 244 -15.47 -9.68 -15.11
N GLY A 245 -16.32 -8.88 -14.46
CA GLY A 245 -17.27 -9.36 -13.45
C GLY A 245 -16.67 -9.66 -12.07
N SER A 246 -15.41 -9.26 -11.79
CA SER A 246 -14.82 -9.42 -10.45
C SER A 246 -15.48 -8.54 -9.39
N GLY A 247 -16.21 -7.49 -9.79
CA GLY A 247 -16.75 -6.50 -8.86
C GLY A 247 -15.70 -5.58 -8.25
N CYS A 248 -14.47 -5.60 -8.79
CA CYS A 248 -13.36 -4.78 -8.34
C CYS A 248 -12.60 -4.14 -9.51
N ALA A 249 -12.14 -2.91 -9.28
CA ALA A 249 -11.34 -2.15 -10.24
C ALA A 249 -10.15 -1.50 -9.55
N TYR A 250 -9.18 -1.06 -10.36
CA TYR A 250 -8.03 -0.30 -9.91
C TYR A 250 -7.81 0.99 -10.70
N ALA A 251 -7.28 1.99 -10.00
CA ALA A 251 -6.87 3.28 -10.53
C ALA A 251 -5.55 3.72 -9.89
N ARG A 252 -4.77 4.60 -10.54
CA ARG A 252 -3.49 5.06 -9.95
C ARG A 252 -3.75 5.87 -8.69
N LEU A 253 -2.95 5.66 -7.64
CA LEU A 253 -3.07 6.39 -6.38
C LEU A 253 -3.04 7.90 -6.57
N ALA A 254 -2.12 8.41 -7.39
CA ALA A 254 -2.00 9.85 -7.66
C ALA A 254 -3.29 10.46 -8.25
N ASP A 255 -3.98 9.69 -9.08
CA ASP A 255 -5.21 10.13 -9.73
C ASP A 255 -6.39 10.15 -8.75
N VAL A 256 -6.51 9.11 -7.92
CA VAL A 256 -7.57 9.00 -6.89
C VAL A 256 -7.37 10.05 -5.80
N VAL A 257 -6.13 10.31 -5.37
CA VAL A 257 -5.83 11.40 -4.41
C VAL A 257 -6.23 12.76 -4.98
N ARG A 258 -5.94 13.02 -6.26
CA ARG A 258 -6.37 14.26 -6.93
C ARG A 258 -7.90 14.34 -7.01
N ALA A 259 -8.57 13.24 -7.34
CA ALA A 259 -10.03 13.20 -7.38
C ALA A 259 -10.70 13.51 -6.04
N CYS A 260 -10.11 13.05 -4.92
CA CYS A 260 -10.57 13.43 -3.58
C CYS A 260 -10.44 14.94 -3.28
N ILE A 261 -9.59 15.67 -4.01
CA ILE A 261 -9.38 17.12 -3.85
C ILE A 261 -10.29 17.91 -4.79
N ASP A 262 -10.41 17.49 -6.05
CA ASP A 262 -11.04 18.27 -7.13
C ASP A 262 -12.58 18.30 -7.05
N GLY A 263 -13.21 17.40 -6.29
CA GLY A 263 -14.66 17.35 -6.09
C GLY A 263 -15.34 16.23 -6.89
N PRO A 264 -16.68 16.29 -7.09
CA PRO A 264 -17.40 15.22 -7.75
C PRO A 264 -16.89 14.96 -9.16
N MET A 265 -16.89 13.69 -9.54
CA MET A 265 -16.51 13.22 -10.88
C MET A 265 -17.63 12.39 -11.48
N VAL A 266 -17.75 12.42 -12.81
CA VAL A 266 -18.72 11.62 -13.55
C VAL A 266 -18.00 10.45 -14.21
N PHE A 267 -18.53 9.24 -14.04
CA PHE A 267 -18.01 8.06 -14.73
C PHE A 267 -18.49 7.99 -16.18
N ASN A 268 -17.59 7.57 -17.05
CA ASN A 268 -17.86 7.34 -18.46
C ASN A 268 -17.21 6.01 -18.90
N ALA A 269 -18.04 5.07 -19.36
CA ALA A 269 -17.66 3.74 -19.83
C ALA A 269 -17.00 3.73 -21.23
N CYS A 270 -16.61 4.89 -21.77
CA CYS A 270 -15.89 4.97 -23.04
C CYS A 270 -14.60 4.13 -23.01
N PRO A 271 -14.21 3.52 -24.16
CA PRO A 271 -12.96 2.78 -24.27
C PRO A 271 -11.78 3.61 -23.75
N ILE A 272 -10.89 2.97 -22.98
CA ILE A 272 -9.73 3.62 -22.34
C ILE A 272 -8.86 4.36 -23.37
N ASP A 273 -8.86 3.94 -24.64
CA ASP A 273 -8.05 4.50 -25.73
C ASP A 273 -8.77 5.56 -26.57
N MET A 274 -10.02 5.93 -26.23
CA MET A 274 -10.72 6.98 -26.95
C MET A 274 -9.99 8.34 -26.82
N PRO A 275 -9.84 9.11 -27.93
CA PRO A 275 -9.19 10.42 -27.89
C PRO A 275 -9.92 11.43 -26.98
N LEU A 276 -9.16 12.20 -26.21
CA LEU A 276 -9.67 13.22 -25.26
C LEU A 276 -10.60 14.25 -25.92
N GLY A 277 -10.39 14.58 -27.21
CA GLY A 277 -11.19 15.56 -27.94
C GLY A 277 -12.66 15.18 -28.12
N LYS A 278 -12.97 13.87 -28.22
CA LYS A 278 -14.36 13.38 -28.35
C LYS A 278 -15.08 13.29 -27.00
N MET A 279 -14.37 13.46 -25.89
CA MET A 279 -14.91 13.33 -24.53
C MET A 279 -15.52 14.61 -23.96
N ARG A 280 -15.33 15.75 -24.64
CA ARG A 280 -15.95 17.03 -24.28
C ARG A 280 -17.39 17.17 -24.80
N ASP A 281 -17.91 16.14 -25.45
CA ASP A 281 -19.31 16.11 -25.87
C ASP A 281 -20.20 16.22 -24.62
N PRO A 282 -20.99 17.31 -24.48
CA PRO A 282 -21.89 17.50 -23.35
C PRO A 282 -22.87 16.34 -23.16
N ALA A 283 -23.25 15.63 -24.22
CA ALA A 283 -24.15 14.49 -24.13
C ALA A 283 -23.52 13.29 -23.38
N ILE A 284 -22.20 13.13 -23.46
CA ILE A 284 -21.46 12.06 -22.79
C ILE A 284 -21.24 12.40 -21.30
N ILE A 285 -21.00 13.67 -20.98
CA ILE A 285 -20.80 14.13 -19.59
C ILE A 285 -22.13 14.21 -18.82
N ALA A 286 -23.22 14.64 -19.48
CA ALA A 286 -24.53 14.83 -18.85
C ALA A 286 -25.26 13.53 -18.48
N ALA A 287 -24.82 12.38 -19.00
CA ALA A 287 -25.51 11.10 -18.80
C ALA A 287 -25.11 10.36 -17.51
N GLY A 288 -23.99 10.70 -16.87
CA GLY A 288 -23.49 9.97 -15.71
C GLY A 288 -23.84 10.61 -14.36
N THR A 289 -24.08 9.78 -13.35
CA THR A 289 -24.32 10.24 -11.98
C THR A 289 -23.02 10.78 -11.36
N PRO A 290 -22.99 12.00 -10.80
CA PRO A 290 -21.81 12.51 -10.11
C PRO A 290 -21.47 11.68 -8.87
N ILE A 291 -20.20 11.28 -8.76
CA ILE A 291 -19.65 10.51 -7.66
C ILE A 291 -18.70 11.41 -6.86
N ASN A 292 -18.99 11.58 -5.57
CA ASN A 292 -18.11 12.29 -4.65
C ASN A 292 -16.99 11.36 -4.18
N ILE A 293 -15.87 11.35 -4.89
CA ILE A 293 -14.73 10.48 -4.55
C ILE A 293 -14.12 10.93 -3.23
N ARG A 294 -14.22 10.08 -2.19
CA ARG A 294 -13.77 10.39 -0.84
C ARG A 294 -13.11 9.21 -0.14
N ILE A 295 -12.63 8.23 -0.90
CA ILE A 295 -11.97 7.02 -0.37
C ILE A 295 -10.79 7.30 0.57
N PHE A 296 -10.11 8.45 0.43
CA PHE A 296 -9.02 8.86 1.33
C PHE A 296 -9.43 9.94 2.35
N GLY A 297 -10.74 10.14 2.50
CA GLY A 297 -11.37 11.05 3.45
C GLY A 297 -11.56 12.49 2.99
N LYS A 298 -12.28 13.25 3.82
CA LYS A 298 -12.56 14.68 3.64
C LYS A 298 -11.62 15.51 4.50
N GLY A 299 -10.37 15.61 4.07
CA GLY A 299 -9.33 16.36 4.76
C GLY A 299 -8.36 16.97 3.77
N GLN A 300 -8.70 18.14 3.23
CA GLN A 300 -7.93 18.77 2.15
C GLN A 300 -6.44 18.93 2.52
N ALA A 301 -6.11 19.31 3.76
CA ALA A 301 -4.73 19.52 4.18
C ALA A 301 -3.86 18.24 4.10
N ASN A 302 -4.37 17.10 4.61
CA ASN A 302 -3.66 15.82 4.60
C ASN A 302 -3.41 15.33 3.18
N LEU A 303 -4.44 15.43 2.33
CA LEU A 303 -4.37 15.02 0.93
C LEU A 303 -3.47 15.94 0.10
N LEU A 304 -3.49 17.25 0.35
CA LEU A 304 -2.59 18.22 -0.28
C LEU A 304 -1.14 17.98 0.11
N ALA A 305 -0.86 17.66 1.38
CA ALA A 305 0.49 17.31 1.80
C ALA A 305 0.96 15.97 1.20
N LEU A 306 0.09 14.96 1.15
CA LEU A 306 0.40 13.70 0.48
C LEU A 306 0.70 13.90 -1.01
N ARG A 307 -0.14 14.68 -1.71
CA ARG A 307 0.08 15.03 -3.12
C ARG A 307 1.41 15.77 -3.30
N SER A 308 1.71 16.73 -2.44
CA SER A 308 2.95 17.51 -2.50
C SER A 308 4.18 16.65 -2.24
N ALA A 309 4.14 15.81 -1.21
CA ALA A 309 5.22 14.88 -0.88
C ALA A 309 5.48 13.92 -2.04
N ARG A 310 4.43 13.38 -2.66
CA ARG A 310 4.57 12.46 -3.80
C ARG A 310 5.19 13.12 -5.02
N LEU A 311 4.72 14.31 -5.40
CA LEU A 311 5.28 15.04 -6.55
C LEU A 311 6.78 15.33 -6.35
N GLN A 312 7.18 15.73 -5.15
CA GLN A 312 8.57 16.04 -4.84
C GLN A 312 9.44 14.79 -4.70
N PHE A 313 8.92 13.73 -4.05
CA PHE A 313 9.65 12.49 -3.87
C PHE A 313 9.96 11.82 -5.21
N GLN A 314 9.00 11.81 -6.15
CA GLN A 314 9.21 11.24 -7.49
C GLN A 314 10.15 12.09 -8.36
N ALA A 315 10.06 13.43 -8.28
CA ALA A 315 10.93 14.33 -9.04
C ALA A 315 12.40 14.27 -8.60
N SER A 316 12.68 13.90 -7.36
CA SER A 316 14.05 13.83 -6.81
C SER A 316 14.92 12.69 -7.36
N SER A 317 14.39 11.89 -8.30
CA SER A 317 15.08 10.73 -8.88
C SER A 317 15.94 11.05 -10.12
N GLN A 318 16.00 12.30 -10.59
CA GLN A 318 16.71 12.63 -11.84
C GLN A 318 17.67 13.83 -11.67
N VAL A 319 18.95 13.57 -11.41
CA VAL A 319 20.07 14.46 -11.83
C VAL A 319 20.50 15.60 -10.87
N GLN A 320 19.85 15.86 -9.73
CA GLN A 320 20.48 16.71 -8.69
C GLN A 320 20.42 16.10 -7.29
N ILE A 321 21.61 15.69 -6.86
CA ILE A 321 21.98 15.18 -5.54
C ILE A 321 21.64 16.24 -4.47
N GLU A 322 21.25 15.77 -3.28
CA GLU A 322 21.26 16.45 -1.96
C GLU A 322 20.03 17.15 -1.37
N ARG A 323 18.91 17.40 -2.06
CA ARG A 323 17.68 17.84 -1.35
C ARG A 323 16.51 16.91 -1.59
N ARG A 324 16.60 15.68 -1.06
CA ARG A 324 15.40 14.90 -0.76
C ARG A 324 14.48 15.81 0.06
N CYS A 325 13.24 16.01 -0.37
CA CYS A 325 12.34 17.00 0.22
C CYS A 325 11.78 16.53 1.58
N TYR A 326 12.68 16.29 2.54
CA TYR A 326 12.36 15.82 3.88
C TYR A 326 11.34 16.72 4.55
N SER A 327 11.35 18.03 4.28
CA SER A 327 10.34 18.95 4.81
C SER A 327 8.89 18.60 4.41
N THR A 328 8.64 18.05 3.21
CA THR A 328 7.28 17.62 2.83
C THR A 328 6.90 16.27 3.41
N ILE A 329 7.87 15.37 3.57
CA ILE A 329 7.68 14.10 4.28
C ILE A 329 7.33 14.38 5.74
N TRP A 330 8.09 15.25 6.41
CA TRP A 330 7.83 15.72 7.76
C TRP A 330 6.44 16.33 7.91
N ARG A 331 6.06 17.27 7.02
CA ARG A 331 4.71 17.87 7.03
C ARG A 331 3.61 16.83 6.88
N CYS A 332 3.78 15.85 5.98
CA CYS A 332 2.79 14.80 5.80
C CYS A 332 2.73 13.86 7.02
N ALA A 333 3.89 13.51 7.58
CA ALA A 333 3.99 12.66 8.76
C ALA A 333 3.34 13.28 10.01
N LEU A 334 3.46 14.60 10.20
CA LEU A 334 2.83 15.32 11.30
C LEU A 334 1.30 15.26 11.30
N MET A 335 0.66 15.02 10.16
CA MET A 335 -0.80 14.97 10.08
C MET A 335 -1.36 13.54 10.11
N ARG A 336 -0.52 12.58 10.46
CA ARG A 336 -0.83 11.15 10.52
C ARG A 336 -0.79 10.65 11.95
N THR A 337 -1.28 9.43 12.15
CA THR A 337 -1.44 8.77 13.44
C THR A 337 -0.99 7.31 13.38
N SER A 338 -0.64 6.77 14.55
CA SER A 338 -0.38 5.35 14.74
C SER A 338 -0.84 4.92 16.13
N SER A 339 -1.23 3.66 16.28
CA SER A 339 -1.50 3.07 17.60
C SER A 339 -0.26 2.97 18.47
N ARG A 340 0.94 2.94 17.86
CA ARG A 340 2.24 2.95 18.55
C ARG A 340 2.95 4.25 18.21
N PRO A 341 3.20 5.15 19.18
CA PRO A 341 3.87 6.41 18.93
C PRO A 341 5.24 6.29 18.23
N VAL A 342 6.00 5.23 18.50
CA VAL A 342 7.31 4.97 17.84
C VAL A 342 7.18 4.77 16.32
N ASP A 343 6.08 4.20 15.86
CA ASP A 343 5.85 3.94 14.43
C ASP A 343 5.70 5.22 13.61
N MET A 344 5.35 6.34 14.25
CA MET A 344 5.37 7.67 13.59
C MET A 344 6.75 8.02 13.05
N VAL A 345 7.81 7.48 13.67
CA VAL A 345 9.21 7.69 13.28
C VAL A 345 9.71 6.56 12.39
N LEU A 346 9.49 5.30 12.80
CA LEU A 346 9.96 4.14 12.05
C LEU A 346 9.35 4.07 10.64
N SER A 347 8.11 4.54 10.47
CA SER A 347 7.44 4.58 9.17
C SER A 347 8.03 5.57 8.17
N ILE A 348 8.87 6.51 8.60
CA ILE A 348 9.46 7.52 7.70
C ILE A 348 10.98 7.41 7.58
N MET A 349 11.66 6.61 8.41
CA MET A 349 13.12 6.51 8.41
C MET A 349 13.69 6.17 7.03
N GLY A 350 13.09 5.20 6.32
CA GLY A 350 13.55 4.79 5.00
C GLY A 350 13.32 5.86 3.93
N LEU A 351 12.22 6.61 4.02
CA LEU A 351 11.96 7.77 3.15
C LEU A 351 13.02 8.87 3.38
N MET A 352 13.46 9.03 4.62
CA MET A 352 14.56 9.92 5.01
C MET A 352 15.95 9.34 4.71
N GLY A 353 16.02 8.16 4.09
CA GLY A 353 17.27 7.51 3.70
C GLY A 353 18.11 7.00 4.87
N VAL A 354 17.51 6.77 6.04
CA VAL A 354 18.18 6.27 7.24
C VAL A 354 17.50 5.00 7.72
N SER A 355 18.22 4.19 8.51
CA SER A 355 17.70 2.96 9.09
C SER A 355 18.01 2.95 10.57
N LEU A 356 16.98 2.88 11.41
CA LEU A 356 17.10 2.72 12.85
C LEU A 356 16.87 1.24 13.19
N ASP A 357 17.44 0.77 14.31
CA ASP A 357 17.12 -0.56 14.85
C ASP A 357 15.85 -0.46 15.72
N PRO A 358 14.71 -1.06 15.31
CA PRO A 358 13.47 -0.99 16.09
C PRO A 358 13.58 -1.59 17.49
N ARG A 359 14.56 -2.47 17.75
CA ARG A 359 14.78 -3.08 19.08
C ARG A 359 15.24 -2.07 20.13
N GLY A 360 15.78 -0.93 19.69
CA GLY A 360 16.26 0.13 20.57
C GLY A 360 15.16 0.98 21.20
N PHE A 361 13.89 0.79 20.84
CA PHE A 361 12.78 1.66 21.23
C PHE A 361 11.61 0.87 21.82
N SER A 362 10.91 1.47 22.79
CA SER A 362 9.62 0.96 23.25
C SER A 362 8.49 1.44 22.34
N ALA A 363 7.29 0.86 22.46
CA ALA A 363 6.14 1.24 21.63
C ALA A 363 5.76 2.73 21.75
N ASP A 364 5.98 3.31 22.94
CA ASP A 364 5.62 4.69 23.27
C ASP A 364 6.79 5.68 23.12
N ASP A 365 7.99 5.20 22.76
CA ASP A 365 9.20 6.03 22.66
C ASP A 365 9.28 6.84 21.36
N ARG A 366 8.32 7.76 21.18
CA ARG A 366 8.31 8.68 20.03
C ARG A 366 9.44 9.71 20.10
N ILE A 367 9.75 10.22 21.29
CA ILE A 367 10.75 11.27 21.49
C ILE A 367 12.16 10.72 21.23
N GLY A 368 12.52 9.59 21.85
CA GLY A 368 13.82 8.95 21.67
C GLY A 368 14.05 8.53 20.22
N ALA A 369 13.04 7.93 19.59
CA ALA A 369 13.10 7.60 18.17
C ALA A 369 13.26 8.84 17.29
N THR A 370 12.57 9.95 17.58
CA THR A 370 12.71 11.20 16.80
C THR A 370 14.11 11.77 16.91
N VAL A 371 14.71 11.76 18.11
CA VAL A 371 16.10 12.21 18.33
C VAL A 371 17.07 11.31 17.55
N ALA A 372 16.88 9.99 17.60
CA ALA A 372 17.71 9.05 16.86
C ALA A 372 17.59 9.26 15.34
N LEU A 373 16.38 9.50 14.83
CA LEU A 373 16.13 9.80 13.43
C LEU A 373 16.83 11.09 12.99
N ALA A 374 16.65 12.17 13.75
CA ALA A 374 17.27 13.47 13.47
C ALA A 374 18.80 13.37 13.47
N ARG A 375 19.37 12.65 14.46
CA ARG A 375 20.81 12.40 14.53
C ARG A 375 21.32 11.63 13.31
N ALA A 376 20.67 10.53 12.95
CA ALA A 376 21.05 9.70 11.81
C ALA A 376 20.98 10.48 10.49
N ILE A 377 19.99 11.38 10.33
CA ILE A 377 19.89 12.26 9.14
C ILE A 377 21.12 13.18 9.05
N LEU A 378 21.50 13.82 10.17
CA LEU A 378 22.65 14.75 10.20
C LEU A 378 23.98 14.02 10.03
N GLU A 379 24.15 12.86 10.65
CA GLU A 379 25.36 12.02 10.51
C GLU A 379 25.59 11.57 9.06
N LYS A 380 24.50 11.41 8.28
CA LYS A 380 24.56 11.10 6.85
C LYS A 380 24.79 12.34 5.96
N GLY A 381 25.00 13.52 6.54
CA GLY A 381 25.19 14.78 5.81
C GLY A 381 23.88 15.44 5.34
N GLY A 382 22.72 15.01 5.86
CA GLY A 382 21.44 15.66 5.61
C GLY A 382 21.28 16.99 6.36
N SER A 383 20.14 17.67 6.14
CA SER A 383 19.80 18.95 6.76
C SER A 383 18.68 18.84 7.80
N ALA A 384 18.61 19.83 8.68
CA ALA A 384 17.56 19.99 9.69
C ALA A 384 16.23 20.50 9.08
N ASP A 385 15.72 19.83 8.06
CA ASP A 385 14.53 20.22 7.30
C ASP A 385 13.24 20.24 8.14
N TRP A 386 13.25 19.60 9.31
CA TRP A 386 12.17 19.68 10.30
C TRP A 386 11.98 21.08 10.88
N LEU A 387 13.01 21.94 10.83
CA LEU A 387 12.89 23.34 11.26
C LEU A 387 11.97 24.16 10.33
N GLY A 388 11.74 23.69 9.10
CA GLY A 388 10.81 24.32 8.14
C GLY A 388 9.34 23.93 8.33
N MET A 389 8.99 23.24 9.41
CA MET A 389 7.63 22.84 9.72
C MET A 389 6.76 24.04 10.16
N PRO A 390 5.41 23.94 10.05
CA PRO A 390 4.53 25.10 10.22
C PRO A 390 4.67 25.76 11.60
N ALA A 391 5.00 27.06 11.62
CA ALA A 391 5.21 27.85 12.85
C ALA A 391 3.94 28.03 13.71
N LYS A 392 2.77 27.59 13.25
CA LYS A 392 1.49 27.72 13.97
C LYS A 392 1.27 26.63 15.03
N ILE A 393 2.10 25.60 15.07
CA ILE A 393 2.04 24.55 16.11
C ILE A 393 3.04 24.94 17.21
N PRO A 394 2.65 24.96 18.50
CA PRO A 394 3.57 25.27 19.59
C PRO A 394 4.75 24.27 19.59
N PRO A 395 5.93 24.65 20.09
CA PRO A 395 7.07 23.74 20.16
C PRO A 395 6.81 22.58 21.13
N CYS A 396 7.40 21.42 20.85
CA CYS A 396 7.39 20.27 21.76
C CYS A 396 8.16 20.63 23.04
N PRO A 397 7.56 20.45 24.24
CA PRO A 397 8.23 20.79 25.50
C PRO A 397 9.56 20.05 25.70
N GLN A 398 9.64 18.79 25.28
CA GLN A 398 10.84 17.96 25.38
C GLN A 398 11.84 18.17 24.23
N LEU A 399 11.38 18.68 23.08
CA LEU A 399 12.19 18.89 21.87
C LEU A 399 11.83 20.22 21.22
N SER A 400 12.33 21.35 21.76
CA SER A 400 11.89 22.69 21.37
C SER A 400 12.14 23.06 19.90
N ILE A 401 12.98 22.31 19.19
CA ILE A 401 13.24 22.44 17.74
C ILE A 401 12.22 21.68 16.87
N PHE A 402 11.29 20.95 17.48
CA PHE A 402 10.17 20.28 16.83
C PHE A 402 8.85 20.94 17.24
N PRO A 403 7.84 20.97 16.37
CA PRO A 403 6.47 21.27 16.78
C PRO A 403 5.97 20.18 17.73
N GLN A 404 4.99 20.54 18.56
CA GLN A 404 4.28 19.61 19.41
C GLN A 404 3.70 18.49 18.53
N PHE A 405 3.99 17.27 18.94
CA PHE A 405 3.51 16.09 18.27
C PHE A 405 2.02 15.93 18.51
N PRO A 406 1.20 15.63 17.48
CA PRO A 406 -0.22 15.38 17.67
C PRO A 406 -0.43 14.18 18.58
N GLU A 407 -1.51 14.23 19.35
CA GLU A 407 -1.99 13.07 20.10
C GLU A 407 -2.48 12.01 19.12
N THR A 408 -1.99 10.78 19.30
CA THR A 408 -2.30 9.66 18.42
C THR A 408 -3.50 8.89 18.96
N ASP A 409 -4.59 8.86 18.22
CA ASP A 409 -5.74 7.97 18.48
C ASP A 409 -5.69 6.76 17.53
N VAL A 410 -6.01 5.58 18.05
CA VAL A 410 -6.19 4.33 17.30
C VAL A 410 -7.25 4.49 16.19
N ALA A 411 -8.22 5.39 16.38
CA ALA A 411 -9.26 5.70 15.40
C ALA A 411 -8.79 6.56 14.21
N GLY A 412 -7.52 6.98 14.16
CA GLY A 412 -6.92 7.54 12.96
C GLY A 412 -7.03 9.06 12.78
N SER A 413 -7.51 9.82 13.78
CA SER A 413 -7.53 11.29 13.71
C SER A 413 -6.39 11.89 14.54
N ALA A 414 -5.46 12.61 13.90
CA ALA A 414 -4.49 13.44 14.62
C ALA A 414 -5.24 14.64 15.20
N ARG A 415 -5.22 14.80 16.53
CA ARG A 415 -5.82 15.95 17.22
C ARG A 415 -4.73 16.94 17.63
#